data_AF-A0AA97CQ34-F1
#
_entry.id   AF-A0AA97CQ34-F1
#
_cell.length_a   1.000
_cell.length_b   1.000
_cell.length_c   1.000
_cell.angle_alpha   90.00
_cell.angle_beta   90.00
_cell.angle_gamma   90.00
#
_symmetry.space_group_name_H-M   'P 1'
#
loop_
_entity.id
_entity.type
_entity.pdbx_description
1 polymer ?
#
loop_
_entity_poly.entity_id
_entity_poly.type
_entity_poly.pdbx_seq_one_letter_code
_entity_poly.pdbx_strand_id
1 'polypeptide(L)'
;MFNPKQLRIYILHLLTGGINYGYDLIKKIGEETAGFYCPSPGVIYPTLTLLEELGFITEGKDNGKGRKCYVITPEGRCFLLLKAEILAEVQLKLKYAQELKAGNQFANEIECAVDKFKSLLRHKIVLQQLTKDESTKVVEIINRAVERIEQVNAVLVTEGKSNG
;
A
#
# COMPACT_ATOMS: atom_id res chain seq x y z
N MET A 1 6.12 1.45 -1.44
CA MET A 1 5.36 0.77 -2.53
C MET A 1 4.51 1.77 -3.31
N PHE A 2 3.37 2.22 -2.79
CA PHE A 2 2.51 3.23 -3.44
C PHE A 2 2.51 4.57 -2.70
N ASN A 3 2.56 5.66 -3.45
CA ASN A 3 2.21 6.98 -2.92
C ASN A 3 0.67 7.19 -2.96
N PRO A 4 0.12 8.24 -2.32
CA PRO A 4 -1.32 8.46 -2.28
C PRO A 4 -1.99 8.57 -3.66
N LYS A 5 -1.29 9.12 -4.66
CA LYS A 5 -1.81 9.24 -6.04
C LYS A 5 -1.91 7.85 -6.69
N GLN A 6 -0.84 7.05 -6.60
CA GLN A 6 -0.77 5.69 -7.13
C GLN A 6 -1.84 4.78 -6.49
N LEU A 7 -2.05 4.89 -5.18
CA LEU A 7 -3.09 4.13 -4.48
C LEU A 7 -4.49 4.43 -5.02
N ARG A 8 -4.83 5.70 -5.24
CA ARG A 8 -6.14 6.11 -5.80
C ARG A 8 -6.39 5.49 -7.18
N ILE A 9 -5.40 5.59 -8.07
CA ILE A 9 -5.49 5.04 -9.42
C ILE A 9 -5.65 3.52 -9.37
N TYR A 10 -4.92 2.86 -8.48
CA TYR A 10 -5.00 1.42 -8.36
C TYR A 10 -6.33 0.94 -7.74
N ILE A 11 -6.91 1.67 -6.78
CA ILE A 11 -8.26 1.38 -6.27
C ILE A 11 -9.29 1.46 -7.41
N LEU A 12 -9.22 2.49 -8.26
CA LEU A 12 -10.08 2.60 -9.44
C LEU A 12 -9.88 1.40 -10.38
N HIS A 13 -8.63 1.01 -10.64
CA HIS A 13 -8.33 -0.17 -11.44
C HIS A 13 -8.98 -1.43 -10.88
N LEU A 14 -8.86 -1.71 -9.58
CA LEU A 14 -9.48 -2.88 -8.94
C LEU A 14 -11.02 -2.87 -9.07
N LEU A 15 -11.63 -1.69 -8.99
CA LEU A 15 -13.08 -1.51 -9.15
C LEU A 15 -13.58 -1.69 -10.59
N THR A 16 -12.68 -1.74 -11.59
CA THR A 16 -13.08 -2.11 -12.96
C THR A 16 -13.55 -3.56 -13.07
N GLY A 17 -13.08 -4.44 -12.16
CA GLY A 17 -13.48 -5.84 -12.07
C GLY A 17 -14.83 -6.08 -11.40
N GLY A 18 -15.55 -5.02 -10.99
CA GLY A 18 -16.89 -5.10 -10.39
C GLY A 18 -16.95 -4.54 -8.97
N ILE A 19 -18.09 -4.78 -8.32
CA ILE A 19 -18.39 -4.33 -6.96
C ILE A 19 -17.30 -4.84 -6.00
N ASN A 20 -16.77 -3.97 -5.14
CA ASN A 20 -15.88 -4.35 -4.04
C ASN A 20 -16.21 -3.64 -2.73
N TYR A 21 -15.77 -4.22 -1.63
CA TYR A 21 -15.86 -3.64 -0.29
C TYR A 21 -14.49 -3.12 0.15
N GLY A 22 -14.48 -2.13 1.05
CA GLY A 22 -13.23 -1.51 1.51
C GLY A 22 -12.24 -2.52 2.09
N TYR A 23 -12.71 -3.51 2.86
CA TYR A 23 -11.86 -4.56 3.40
C TYR A 23 -11.29 -5.49 2.32
N ASP A 24 -12.08 -5.82 1.29
CA ASP A 24 -11.61 -6.67 0.21
C ASP A 24 -10.56 -5.97 -0.65
N LEU A 25 -10.67 -4.64 -0.81
CA LEU A 25 -9.63 -3.83 -1.43
C LEU A 25 -8.32 -3.88 -0.62
N ILE A 26 -8.39 -3.76 0.71
CA ILE A 26 -7.20 -3.91 1.58
C ILE A 26 -6.53 -5.26 1.33
N LYS A 27 -7.33 -6.35 1.33
CA LYS A 27 -6.83 -7.71 1.15
C LYS A 27 -6.21 -7.91 -0.23
N LYS A 28 -6.91 -7.53 -1.30
CA LYS A 28 -6.43 -7.63 -2.69
C LYS A 28 -5.14 -6.87 -2.91
N ILE A 29 -5.04 -5.63 -2.42
CA ILE A 29 -3.80 -4.84 -2.53
C ILE A 29 -2.66 -5.54 -1.79
N GLY A 30 -2.91 -6.09 -0.60
CA GLY A 30 -1.90 -6.88 0.13
C GLY A 30 -1.43 -8.11 -0.65
N GLU A 31 -2.35 -8.85 -1.27
CA GLU A 31 -2.05 -10.06 -2.05
C GLU A 31 -1.29 -9.75 -3.35
N GLU A 32 -1.76 -8.76 -4.12
CA GLU A 32 -1.14 -8.35 -5.39
C GLU A 32 0.22 -7.68 -5.19
N THR A 33 0.45 -7.06 -4.02
CA THR A 33 1.79 -6.57 -3.64
C THR A 33 2.63 -7.62 -2.93
N ALA A 34 2.25 -8.90 -2.99
CA ALA A 34 2.99 -10.01 -2.38
C ALA A 34 3.23 -9.86 -0.86
N GLY A 35 2.45 -9.04 -0.17
CA GLY A 35 2.61 -8.71 1.25
C GLY A 35 3.46 -7.49 1.54
N PHE A 36 4.22 -6.97 0.56
CA PHE A 36 5.11 -5.82 0.72
C PHE A 36 4.36 -4.51 1.03
N TYR A 37 3.06 -4.44 0.74
CA TYR A 37 2.23 -3.30 1.10
C TYR A 37 0.78 -3.67 1.36
N CYS A 38 0.37 -3.59 2.62
CA CYS A 38 -1.03 -3.71 3.02
C CYS A 38 -1.53 -2.36 3.54
N PRO A 39 -2.38 -1.64 2.79
CA PRO A 39 -2.88 -0.34 3.23
C PRO A 39 -3.81 -0.52 4.44
N SER A 40 -3.67 0.34 5.44
CA SER A 40 -4.52 0.27 6.63
C SER A 40 -5.95 0.77 6.35
N PRO A 41 -6.94 0.41 7.19
CA PRO A 41 -8.26 1.04 7.18
C PRO A 41 -8.21 2.57 7.16
N GLY A 42 -7.32 3.16 7.96
CA GLY A 42 -7.14 4.63 8.04
C GLY A 42 -6.57 5.28 6.78
N VAL A 43 -6.07 4.49 5.82
CA VAL A 43 -5.66 4.96 4.49
C VAL A 43 -6.74 4.67 3.45
N ILE A 44 -7.33 3.47 3.47
CA ILE A 44 -8.32 3.05 2.47
C ILE A 44 -9.61 3.84 2.58
N TYR A 45 -10.21 3.95 3.76
CA TYR A 45 -11.53 4.57 3.88
C TYR A 45 -11.52 6.06 3.52
N PRO A 46 -10.56 6.89 3.99
CA PRO A 46 -10.46 8.27 3.53
C PRO A 46 -10.21 8.39 2.02
N THR A 47 -9.47 7.45 1.43
CA THR A 47 -9.25 7.43 -0.02
C THR A 47 -10.52 7.11 -0.79
N LEU A 48 -11.34 6.18 -0.29
CA LEU A 48 -12.65 5.85 -0.88
C LEU A 48 -13.62 7.04 -0.76
N THR A 49 -13.70 7.68 0.40
CA THR A 49 -14.49 8.90 0.59
C THR A 49 -14.11 9.98 -0.42
N LEU A 50 -12.81 10.24 -0.59
CA LEU A 50 -12.35 11.22 -1.57
C LEU A 50 -12.74 10.83 -3.01
N LEU A 51 -12.59 9.57 -3.39
CA LEU A 51 -12.96 9.11 -4.74
C LEU A 51 -14.47 9.21 -4.98
N GLU A 52 -15.28 9.04 -3.94
CA GLU A 52 -16.74 9.19 -3.98
C GLU A 52 -17.14 10.67 -4.09
N GLU A 53 -16.52 11.55 -3.30
CA GLU A 53 -16.72 13.01 -3.38
C GLU A 53 -16.34 13.58 -4.75
N LEU A 54 -15.31 13.02 -5.39
CA LEU A 54 -14.90 13.37 -6.75
C LEU A 54 -15.80 12.75 -7.84
N GLY A 55 -16.78 11.92 -7.47
CA GLY A 55 -17.70 11.27 -8.40
C GLY A 55 -17.06 10.14 -9.23
N PHE A 56 -15.86 9.66 -8.85
CA PHE A 56 -15.17 8.58 -9.57
C PHE A 56 -15.63 7.19 -9.14
N ILE A 57 -16.20 7.08 -7.94
CA ILE A 57 -16.86 5.88 -7.44
C ILE A 57 -18.20 6.26 -6.84
N THR A 58 -19.08 5.27 -6.72
CA THR A 58 -20.37 5.41 -6.05
C THR A 58 -20.67 4.18 -5.20
N GLU A 59 -21.63 4.30 -4.29
CA GLU A 59 -22.12 3.16 -3.53
C GLU A 59 -22.82 2.17 -4.45
N GLY A 60 -22.35 0.92 -4.42
CA GLY A 60 -22.97 -0.16 -5.16
C GLY A 60 -24.29 -0.60 -4.50
N LYS A 61 -25.20 -1.15 -5.30
CA LYS A 61 -26.37 -1.85 -4.78
C LYS A 61 -26.01 -3.32 -4.59
N ASP A 62 -25.60 -3.68 -3.37
CA ASP A 62 -25.50 -5.09 -2.98
C ASP A 62 -26.59 -5.46 -1.98
N ASN A 63 -27.15 -6.67 -2.15
CA ASN A 63 -28.26 -7.20 -1.37
C ASN A 63 -27.80 -7.94 -0.10
N GLY A 64 -26.54 -7.82 0.31
CA GLY A 64 -25.95 -8.60 1.40
C GLY A 64 -25.34 -7.76 2.53
N LYS A 65 -25.97 -7.80 3.71
CA LYS A 65 -25.36 -7.49 5.03
C LYS A 65 -25.08 -6.02 5.39
N GLY A 66 -25.72 -5.04 4.75
CA GLY A 66 -25.68 -3.63 5.22
C GLY A 66 -24.27 -3.01 5.26
N ARG A 67 -23.33 -3.56 4.48
CA ARG A 67 -21.96 -3.05 4.36
C ARG A 67 -21.86 -2.23 3.09
N LYS A 68 -21.30 -1.02 3.21
CA LYS A 68 -21.05 -0.14 2.05
C LYS A 68 -20.12 -0.83 1.06
N CYS A 69 -20.55 -0.91 -0.19
CA CYS A 69 -19.76 -1.43 -1.31
C CYS A 69 -19.58 -0.33 -2.35
N TYR A 70 -18.57 -0.46 -3.21
CA TYR A 70 -18.15 0.58 -4.13
C TYR A 70 -18.11 0.05 -5.55
N VAL A 71 -18.49 0.92 -6.49
CA VAL A 71 -18.44 0.67 -7.94
C VAL A 71 -17.83 1.89 -8.62
N ILE A 72 -16.99 1.65 -9.63
CA ILE A 72 -16.43 2.73 -10.45
C ILE A 72 -17.49 3.32 -11.38
N THR A 73 -17.57 4.64 -11.44
CA THR A 73 -18.47 5.38 -12.34
C THR A 73 -17.89 5.50 -13.76
N PRO A 74 -18.68 5.89 -14.77
CA PRO A 74 -18.15 6.25 -16.08
C PRO A 74 -17.03 7.31 -16.01
N GLU A 75 -17.21 8.34 -15.18
CA GLU A 75 -16.24 9.41 -14.94
C GLU A 75 -14.95 8.86 -14.34
N GLY A 76 -15.06 7.95 -13.37
CA GLY A 76 -13.91 7.25 -12.78
C GLY A 76 -13.15 6.41 -13.81
N ARG A 77 -13.86 5.74 -14.73
CA ARG A 77 -13.22 4.99 -15.83
C ARG A 77 -12.49 5.92 -16.79
N CYS A 78 -13.09 7.05 -17.17
CA CYS A 78 -12.43 8.06 -17.99
C CYS A 78 -11.18 8.62 -17.30
N PHE A 79 -11.28 8.94 -16.01
CA PHE A 79 -10.14 9.43 -15.23
C PHE A 79 -9.02 8.38 -15.13
N LEU A 80 -9.36 7.10 -14.94
CA LEU A 80 -8.38 6.01 -14.94
C LEU A 80 -7.63 5.91 -16.28
N LEU A 81 -8.34 6.03 -17.41
CA LEU A 81 -7.72 6.03 -18.74
C LEU A 81 -6.80 7.24 -18.96
N LEU A 82 -7.18 8.42 -18.47
CA LEU A 82 -6.36 9.63 -18.51
C LEU A 82 -5.11 9.55 -17.61
N LYS A 83 -5.00 8.52 -16.77
CA LYS A 83 -3.90 8.27 -15.82
C LYS A 83 -3.24 6.91 -16.06
N ALA A 84 -3.29 6.42 -17.30
CA ALA A 84 -2.70 5.15 -17.70
C ALA A 84 -1.19 5.07 -17.39
N GLU A 85 -0.48 6.19 -17.45
CA GLU A 85 0.94 6.28 -17.10
C GLU A 85 1.19 5.93 -15.62
N ILE A 86 0.36 6.45 -14.71
CA ILE A 86 0.46 6.15 -13.28
C ILE A 86 0.08 4.69 -13.02
N LEU A 87 -0.92 4.18 -13.73
CA LEU A 87 -1.31 2.78 -13.62
C LEU A 87 -0.18 1.85 -14.08
N ALA A 88 0.51 2.18 -15.18
CA ALA A 88 1.64 1.42 -15.69
C ALA A 88 2.80 1.38 -14.67
N GLU A 89 3.12 2.50 -14.02
CA GLU A 89 4.10 2.53 -12.92
C GLU A 89 3.72 1.59 -11.77
N VAL A 90 2.43 1.58 -11.39
CA VAL A 90 1.91 0.69 -10.34
C VAL A 90 2.04 -0.77 -10.76
N GLN A 91 1.65 -1.12 -11.99
CA GLN A 91 1.74 -2.47 -12.54
C GLN A 91 3.18 -2.97 -12.59
N LEU A 92 4.13 -2.10 -12.97
CA LEU A 92 5.55 -2.43 -12.96
C LEU A 92 6.04 -2.77 -11.53
N LYS A 93 5.67 -1.95 -10.54
CA LYS A 93 5.99 -2.22 -9.12
C LYS A 93 5.38 -3.52 -8.61
N LEU A 94 4.13 -3.82 -9.00
CA LEU A 94 3.45 -5.07 -8.64
C LEU A 94 4.17 -6.28 -9.24
N LYS A 95 4.56 -6.21 -10.52
CA LYS A 95 5.34 -7.25 -11.18
C LYS A 95 6.66 -7.52 -10.46
N TYR A 96 7.42 -6.47 -10.12
CA TYR A 96 8.64 -6.62 -9.32
C TYR A 96 8.38 -7.26 -7.96
N ALA A 97 7.33 -6.84 -7.25
CA ALA A 97 6.96 -7.46 -5.97
C ALA A 97 6.64 -8.95 -6.10
N GLN A 98 5.90 -9.35 -7.14
CA GLN A 98 5.60 -10.76 -7.39
C GLN A 98 6.86 -11.56 -7.76
N GLU A 99 7.75 -11.00 -8.57
CA GLU A 99 9.05 -11.63 -8.92
C GLU A 99 9.94 -11.81 -7.68
N LEU A 100 9.99 -10.84 -6.77
CA LEU A 100 10.74 -10.93 -5.52
C LEU A 100 10.23 -12.06 -4.62
N LYS A 101 8.91 -12.24 -4.52
CA LYS A 101 8.29 -13.35 -3.78
C LYS A 101 8.56 -14.71 -4.43
N ALA A 102 8.70 -14.75 -5.76
CA ALA A 102 8.86 -15.98 -6.53
C ALA A 102 10.29 -16.57 -6.51
N GLY A 103 11.32 -15.85 -6.06
CA GLY A 103 12.68 -16.40 -6.17
C GLY A 103 13.84 -15.70 -5.48
N ASN A 104 13.64 -14.71 -4.59
CA ASN A 104 14.77 -13.94 -4.05
C ASN A 104 14.99 -14.17 -2.54
N GLN A 105 16.10 -14.84 -2.17
CA GLN A 105 16.49 -15.06 -0.76
C GLN A 105 16.63 -13.74 0.02
N PHE A 106 17.15 -12.69 -0.63
CA PHE A 106 17.29 -11.36 -0.03
C PHE A 106 15.95 -10.73 0.38
N ALA A 107 14.89 -10.91 -0.42
CA ALA A 107 13.56 -10.39 -0.08
C ALA A 107 12.98 -11.12 1.14
N ASN A 108 13.20 -12.43 1.23
CA ASN A 108 12.78 -13.25 2.37
C ASN A 108 13.52 -12.86 3.65
N GLU A 109 14.81 -12.51 3.58
CA GLU A 109 15.56 -12.05 4.75
C GLU A 109 15.06 -10.71 5.28
N ILE A 110 14.77 -9.76 4.39
CA ILE A 110 14.20 -8.45 4.75
C ILE A 110 12.80 -8.63 5.35
N GLU A 111 11.93 -9.43 4.72
CA GLU A 111 10.60 -9.73 5.27
C GLU A 111 10.69 -10.41 6.64
N CYS A 112 11.57 -11.39 6.81
CA CYS A 112 11.78 -12.05 8.09
C CYS A 112 12.26 -11.06 9.17
N ALA A 113 13.12 -10.10 8.82
CA ALA A 113 13.55 -9.05 9.74
C ALA A 113 12.39 -8.12 10.12
N VAL A 114 11.56 -7.71 9.15
CA VAL A 114 10.38 -6.87 9.39
C VAL A 114 9.35 -7.59 10.26
N ASP A 115 9.13 -8.89 10.05
CA ASP A 115 8.19 -9.68 10.85
C ASP A 115 8.65 -9.86 12.29
N LYS A 116 9.95 -10.13 12.51
CA LYS A 116 10.55 -10.14 13.86
C LYS A 116 10.35 -8.80 14.54
N PHE A 117 10.59 -7.70 13.81
CA PHE A 117 10.39 -6.34 14.32
C PHE A 117 8.94 -6.06 14.70
N LYS A 118 7.97 -6.33 13.80
CA LYS A 118 6.53 -6.16 14.06
C LYS A 118 6.08 -7.02 15.24
N SER A 119 6.59 -8.24 15.36
CA SER A 119 6.28 -9.14 16.47
C SER A 119 6.75 -8.58 17.82
N LEU A 120 7.99 -8.10 17.89
CA LEU A 120 8.55 -7.46 19.09
C LEU A 120 7.73 -6.25 19.54
N LEU A 121 7.39 -5.35 18.60
CA LEU A 121 6.59 -4.16 18.92
C LEU A 121 5.19 -4.53 19.42
N ARG A 122 4.51 -5.45 18.73
CA ARG A 122 3.18 -5.93 19.14
C ARG A 122 3.21 -6.52 20.54
N HIS A 123 4.20 -7.35 20.85
CA HIS A 123 4.37 -7.93 22.18
C HIS A 123 4.52 -6.86 23.26
N LYS A 124 5.38 -5.86 23.04
CA LYS A 124 5.58 -4.76 23.99
C LYS A 124 4.34 -3.90 24.21
N ILE A 125 3.58 -3.64 23.15
CA ILE A 125 2.32 -2.87 23.21
C ILE A 125 1.24 -3.64 23.97
N VAL A 126 1.02 -4.92 23.65
CA VAL A 126 -0.02 -5.75 24.28
C VAL A 126 0.23 -5.91 25.78
N LEU A 127 1.50 -6.07 26.19
CA LEU A 127 1.86 -6.18 27.60
C LEU A 127 1.98 -4.82 28.33
N GLN A 128 1.62 -3.71 27.67
CA GLN A 128 1.73 -2.35 28.22
C GLN A 128 3.12 -2.03 28.79
N GLN A 129 4.17 -2.57 28.16
CA GLN A 129 5.56 -2.42 28.61
C GLN A 129 6.22 -1.13 28.11
N LEU A 130 5.45 -0.23 27.51
CA LEU A 130 5.93 1.03 26.98
C LEU A 130 5.13 2.18 27.59
N THR A 131 5.85 3.06 28.28
CA THR A 131 5.34 4.37 28.67
C THR A 131 5.18 5.29 27.46
N LYS A 132 4.54 6.45 27.66
CA LYS A 132 4.35 7.46 26.60
C LYS A 132 5.69 7.98 26.04
N ASP A 133 6.66 8.22 26.92
CA ASP A 133 8.00 8.68 26.55
C ASP A 133 8.79 7.61 25.78
N GLU A 134 8.69 6.34 26.20
CA GLU A 134 9.33 5.22 25.49
C GLU A 134 8.70 4.99 24.12
N SER A 135 7.38 5.10 24.00
CA SER A 135 6.69 5.01 22.71
C SER A 135 7.16 6.09 21.74
N THR A 136 7.39 7.31 22.24
CA THR A 136 7.93 8.43 21.44
C THR A 136 9.34 8.12 20.93
N LYS A 137 10.21 7.57 21.78
CA LYS A 137 11.56 7.13 21.37
C LYS A 137 11.52 6.01 20.33
N VAL A 138 10.60 5.06 20.46
CA VAL A 138 10.41 3.99 19.47
C VAL A 138 10.03 4.57 18.10
N VAL A 139 9.13 5.56 18.06
CA VAL A 139 8.77 6.24 16.80
C VAL A 139 9.97 6.95 16.18
N GLU A 140 10.78 7.65 16.98
CA GLU A 140 11.99 8.32 16.50
C GLU A 140 12.99 7.33 15.87
N ILE A 141 13.22 6.18 16.52
CA ILE A 141 14.11 5.12 16.02
C ILE A 141 13.61 4.58 14.67
N ILE A 142 12.30 4.37 14.54
CA ILE A 142 11.69 3.88 13.29
C ILE A 142 11.92 4.88 12.16
N ASN A 143 11.62 6.16 12.39
CA ASN A 143 11.76 7.19 11.37
C ASN A 143 13.23 7.33 10.92
N ARG A 144 14.18 7.31 11.87
CA ARG A 144 15.61 7.35 11.54
C ARG A 144 16.06 6.12 10.75
N ALA A 145 15.52 4.94 11.05
CA ALA A 145 15.80 3.73 10.28
C ALA A 145 15.29 3.84 8.84
N VAL A 146 14.10 4.40 8.64
CA VAL A 146 13.54 4.66 7.30
C VAL A 146 14.43 5.63 6.52
N GLU A 147 14.83 6.75 7.12
CA GLU A 147 15.73 7.74 6.48
C GLU A 147 17.05 7.10 6.02
N ARG A 148 17.64 6.23 6.85
CA ARG A 148 18.88 5.52 6.49
C ARG A 148 18.68 4.52 5.35
N ILE A 149 17.55 3.81 5.31
CA ILE A 149 17.22 2.89 4.22
C ILE A 149 17.04 3.68 2.90
N GLU A 150 16.40 4.83 2.95
CA GLU A 150 16.24 5.71 1.78
C GLU A 150 17.59 6.24 1.26
N GLN A 151 18.54 6.55 2.16
CA GLN A 151 19.90 6.97 1.77
C GLN A 151 20.68 5.87 1.05
N VAL A 152 20.52 4.60 1.44
CA VAL A 152 21.14 3.47 0.72
C VAL A 152 20.63 3.40 -0.73
N ASN A 153 19.35 3.67 -0.95
CA ASN A 153 18.79 3.72 -2.30
C ASN A 153 19.33 4.90 -3.13
N ALA A 154 19.63 6.04 -2.51
CA ALA A 154 20.17 7.21 -3.20
C ALA A 154 21.59 6.96 -3.77
N VAL A 155 22.43 6.23 -3.03
CA VAL A 155 23.80 5.88 -3.45
C VAL A 155 23.79 4.95 -4.68
N LEU A 156 22.85 4.00 -4.73
CA LEU A 156 22.70 3.07 -5.86
C LEU A 156 22.24 3.77 -7.17
N VAL A 157 21.48 4.87 -7.07
CA VAL A 157 21.05 5.66 -8.24
C VAL A 157 22.17 6.53 -8.79
N THR A 158 23.11 6.98 -7.96
CA THR A 158 24.26 7.79 -8.40
C THR A 158 25.36 6.98 -9.10
N GLU A 159 25.57 5.71 -8.72
CA GLU A 159 26.60 4.86 -9.34
C GLU A 159 26.17 4.29 -10.71
N GLY A 160 24.87 4.23 -11.01
CA GLY A 160 24.34 3.80 -12.31
C GLY A 160 24.45 4.83 -13.44
N LYS A 161 24.90 6.07 -13.18
CA LYS A 161 25.02 7.14 -14.19
C LYS A 161 26.44 7.39 -14.71
N SER A 162 27.44 6.63 -14.25
CA SER A 162 28.84 6.79 -14.70
C SER A 162 29.34 5.73 -15.70
N ASN A 163 28.51 4.78 -16.13
CA ASN A 163 28.87 3.77 -17.14
C ASN A 163 27.97 3.85 -18.38
N GLY A 164 27.88 5.03 -19.00
CA GLY A 164 27.24 5.25 -20.29
C GLY A 164 28.09 6.15 -21.17
#